data_AF-A0AAD6XGT0-F1
#
_entry.id   AF-A0AAD6XGT0-F1
#
_cell.length_a   1.000
_cell.length_b   1.000
_cell.length_c   1.000
_cell.angle_alpha   90.00
_cell.angle_beta   90.00
_cell.angle_gamma   90.00
#
_symmetry.space_group_name_H-M   'P 1'
#
loop_
_entity.id
_entity.type
_entity.pdbx_description
1 polymer ?
#
loop_
_entity_poly.entity_id
_entity_poly.type
_entity_poly.pdbx_seq_one_letter_code
_entity_poly.pdbx_strand_id
1 'polypeptide(L)'
;MANALQQAPAGTGVANFRIPRPWESNVPKFTTEDKEDLQDFIEQVNDIISLGQVTDEEEMKRLLTGYLPAKKREIWRTLPEYAPGVTYNDFRKAVLDAYPEVKEDLDGTLDDLIKLCGENKMIKRSEEGRLKRFGMRFRALVKKLSIPPAI
;
A
#
# COMPACT_ATOMS: atom_id res chain seq x y z
N MET A 1 25.02 -2.71 50.12
CA MET A 1 23.63 -2.26 50.34
C MET A 1 23.59 -0.75 50.18
N ALA A 2 22.86 -0.24 49.18
CA ALA A 2 22.09 1.01 49.22
C ALA A 2 21.82 1.46 47.78
N ASN A 3 20.54 1.44 47.44
CA ASN A 3 19.92 1.66 46.15
C ASN A 3 19.70 3.18 45.96
N ALA A 4 20.13 3.76 44.84
CA ALA A 4 19.76 5.13 44.48
C ALA A 4 18.78 5.07 43.30
N LEU A 5 17.49 5.02 43.64
CA LEU A 5 16.38 5.16 42.71
C LEU A 5 16.31 6.61 42.22
N GLN A 6 16.75 6.84 41.00
CA GLN A 6 16.48 8.08 40.29
C GLN A 6 15.14 7.94 39.56
N GLN A 7 14.11 8.59 40.10
CA GLN A 7 12.80 8.71 39.48
C GLN A 7 12.91 9.57 38.21
N ALA A 8 12.32 9.11 37.10
CA ALA A 8 12.06 9.90 35.91
C ALA A 8 10.55 10.12 35.75
N PRO A 9 10.10 11.30 35.28
CA PRO A 9 8.72 11.76 35.42
C PRO A 9 7.74 11.06 34.47
N ALA A 10 6.49 10.97 34.92
CA ALA A 10 5.35 10.51 34.14
C ALA A 10 5.14 11.40 32.90
N GLY A 11 5.47 10.86 31.73
CA GLY A 11 5.09 11.41 30.43
C GLY A 11 3.87 10.67 29.90
N THR A 12 2.79 11.41 29.67
CA THR A 12 1.52 10.99 29.09
C THR A 12 1.74 10.32 27.74
N GLY A 13 1.72 8.99 27.70
CA GLY A 13 2.04 8.20 26.51
C GLY A 13 0.91 8.14 25.50
N VAL A 14 0.77 9.15 24.65
CA VAL A 14 0.39 8.86 23.25
C VAL A 14 1.58 8.13 22.65
N ALA A 15 1.40 6.87 22.25
CA ALA A 15 2.48 6.07 21.70
C ALA A 15 3.13 6.85 20.55
N ASN A 16 4.36 7.32 20.76
CA ASN A 16 5.11 8.09 19.79
C ASN A 16 5.50 7.13 18.66
N PHE A 17 4.64 7.03 17.65
CA PHE A 17 4.84 6.10 16.53
C PHE A 17 6.19 6.38 15.89
N ARG A 18 7.07 5.39 15.95
CA ARG A 18 8.41 5.50 15.40
C ARG A 18 8.37 4.96 13.98
N ILE A 19 8.68 5.83 13.02
CA ILE A 19 8.85 5.43 11.63
C ILE A 19 9.95 4.35 11.57
N PRO A 20 9.62 3.13 11.12
CA PRO A 20 10.56 2.03 11.13
C PRO A 20 11.68 2.30 10.12
N ARG A 21 12.91 1.95 10.49
CA ARG A 21 14.07 2.13 9.63
C ARG A 21 14.08 1.05 8.54
N PRO A 22 14.59 1.33 7.34
CA PRO A 22 14.53 0.39 6.21
C PRO A 22 15.31 -0.92 6.40
N TRP A 23 16.12 -1.04 7.45
CA TRP A 23 16.83 -2.27 7.85
C TRP A 23 16.14 -3.05 8.98
N GLU A 24 15.01 -2.58 9.50
CA GLU A 24 14.25 -3.29 10.53
C GLU A 24 13.46 -4.45 9.92
N SER A 25 13.30 -5.54 10.68
CA SER A 25 12.64 -6.75 10.16
C SER A 25 11.15 -6.57 9.85
N ASN A 26 10.49 -5.59 10.48
CA ASN A 26 9.04 -5.38 10.40
C ASN A 26 8.67 -4.19 9.49
N VAL A 27 9.36 -4.07 8.36
CA VAL A 27 9.08 -3.05 7.34
C VAL A 27 8.27 -3.64 6.18
N PRO A 28 7.45 -2.82 5.51
CA PRO A 28 6.83 -3.20 4.25
C PRO A 28 7.92 -3.56 3.24
N LYS A 29 7.71 -4.63 2.48
CA LYS A 29 8.65 -5.08 1.46
C LYS A 29 7.89 -5.37 0.19
N PHE A 30 8.31 -4.73 -0.89
CA PHE A 30 7.83 -5.05 -2.24
C PHE A 30 8.83 -5.99 -2.91
N THR A 31 8.76 -7.27 -2.56
CA THR A 31 9.70 -8.28 -3.10
C THR A 31 9.19 -8.94 -4.35
N THR A 32 7.87 -9.08 -4.50
CA THR A 32 7.33 -9.67 -5.72
C THR A 32 7.07 -8.56 -6.75
N GLU A 33 6.85 -8.93 -8.01
CA GLU A 33 6.41 -8.01 -9.07
C GLU A 33 4.88 -8.07 -9.20
N ASP A 34 4.19 -8.61 -8.18
CA ASP A 34 2.74 -8.74 -8.16
C ASP A 34 2.05 -7.42 -7.84
N LYS A 35 0.93 -7.18 -8.53
CA LYS A 35 0.05 -6.01 -8.34
C LYS A 35 -0.47 -5.86 -6.89
N GLU A 36 -0.81 -6.97 -6.25
CA GLU A 36 -1.40 -7.00 -4.91
C GLU A 36 -0.32 -6.65 -3.88
N ASP A 37 0.90 -7.15 -4.09
CA ASP A 37 2.07 -6.83 -3.25
C ASP A 37 2.45 -5.34 -3.40
N LEU A 38 2.36 -4.78 -4.62
CA LEU A 38 2.64 -3.35 -4.85
C LEU A 38 1.62 -2.45 -4.14
N GLN A 39 0.32 -2.77 -4.24
CA GLN A 39 -0.73 -1.99 -3.57
C GLN A 39 -0.61 -2.08 -2.06
N ASP A 40 -0.48 -3.30 -1.53
CA ASP A 40 -0.35 -3.56 -0.10
C ASP A 40 0.91 -2.86 0.47
N PHE A 41 2.03 -2.92 -0.26
CA PHE A 41 3.24 -2.17 0.08
C PHE A 41 3.00 -0.67 0.16
N ILE A 42 2.36 -0.08 -0.85
CA ILE A 42 2.10 1.37 -0.86
C ILE A 42 1.14 1.76 0.27
N GLU A 43 0.10 0.96 0.55
CA GLU A 43 -0.81 1.19 1.67
C GLU A 43 -0.09 1.13 3.01
N GLN A 44 0.74 0.10 3.24
CA GLN A 44 1.55 -0.01 4.46
C GLN A 44 2.47 1.19 4.66
N VAL A 45 3.12 1.67 3.59
CA VAL A 45 3.97 2.87 3.67
C VAL A 45 3.14 4.11 3.96
N ASN A 46 1.93 4.23 3.40
CA ASN A 46 1.04 5.36 3.65
C ASN A 46 0.51 5.37 5.09
N ASP A 47 0.24 4.20 5.67
CA ASP A 47 -0.06 4.07 7.09
C ASP A 47 1.13 4.52 7.95
N ILE A 48 2.37 4.13 7.60
CA ILE A 48 3.57 4.59 8.30
C ILE A 48 3.74 6.12 8.20
N ILE A 49 3.51 6.70 7.03
CA ILE A 49 3.54 8.16 6.80
C ILE A 49 2.50 8.85 7.67
N SER A 50 1.27 8.32 7.70
CA SER A 50 0.14 8.89 8.44
C SER A 50 0.35 8.79 9.95
N LEU A 51 0.77 7.62 10.44
CA LEU A 51 1.08 7.38 11.85
C LEU A 51 2.30 8.17 12.31
N GLY A 52 3.29 8.36 11.41
CA GLY A 52 4.46 9.20 11.63
C GLY A 52 4.20 10.69 11.47
N GLN A 53 2.98 11.09 11.10
CA GLN A 53 2.57 12.47 10.82
C GLN A 53 3.53 13.21 9.87
N VAL A 54 4.08 12.51 8.89
CA VAL A 54 4.97 13.09 7.89
C VAL A 54 4.11 13.94 6.96
N THR A 55 4.35 15.25 6.92
CA THR A 55 3.61 16.20 6.05
C THR A 55 4.44 16.65 4.84
N ASP A 56 5.73 16.36 4.84
CA ASP A 56 6.65 16.74 3.78
C ASP A 56 6.59 15.75 2.62
N GLU A 57 6.27 16.25 1.42
CA GLU A 57 6.09 15.38 0.25
C GLU A 57 7.39 14.71 -0.20
N GLU A 58 8.54 15.38 -0.03
CA GLU A 58 9.84 14.81 -0.38
C GLU A 58 10.20 13.66 0.57
N GLU A 59 9.95 13.83 1.87
CA GLU A 59 10.15 12.78 2.87
C GLU A 59 9.19 11.61 2.65
N MET A 60 7.93 11.85 2.26
CA MET A 60 7.00 10.77 1.88
C MET A 60 7.54 9.92 0.72
N LYS A 61 8.05 10.57 -0.35
CA LYS A 61 8.67 9.86 -1.49
C LYS A 61 9.95 9.14 -1.06
N ARG A 62 10.74 9.74 -0.16
CA ARG A 62 11.95 9.13 0.36
C ARG A 62 11.65 7.88 1.18
N LEU A 63 10.59 7.90 2.00
CA LEU A 63 10.12 6.75 2.77
C LEU A 63 9.65 5.64 1.83
N LEU A 64 8.84 5.98 0.83
CA LEU A 64 8.34 5.02 -0.15
C LEU A 64 9.46 4.32 -0.91
N THR A 65 10.47 5.06 -1.38
CA THR A 65 11.65 4.46 -2.03
C THR A 65 12.65 3.85 -1.03
N GLY A 66 12.54 4.20 0.24
CA GLY A 66 13.42 3.78 1.33
C GLY A 66 13.25 2.32 1.70
N TYR A 67 12.02 1.80 1.69
CA TYR A 67 11.72 0.40 2.02
C TYR A 67 11.95 -0.58 0.86
N LEU A 68 12.24 -0.06 -0.33
CA LEU A 68 12.53 -0.89 -1.50
C LEU A 68 13.96 -1.45 -1.50
N PRO A 69 14.15 -2.64 -2.13
CA PRO A 69 15.48 -3.13 -2.44
C PRO A 69 16.22 -2.16 -3.39
N ALA A 70 17.55 -2.11 -3.29
CA ALA A 70 18.39 -1.13 -3.98
C ALA A 70 18.10 -1.04 -5.49
N LYS A 71 17.92 -2.17 -6.17
CA LYS A 71 17.62 -2.24 -7.61
C LYS A 71 16.30 -1.54 -7.96
N LYS A 72 15.22 -1.80 -7.21
CA LYS A 72 13.91 -1.16 -7.43
C LYS A 72 13.92 0.32 -7.03
N ARG A 73 14.63 0.65 -5.93
CA ARG A 73 14.81 2.03 -5.48
C ARG A 73 15.43 2.92 -6.56
N GLU A 74 16.46 2.43 -7.26
CA GLU A 74 17.11 3.20 -8.32
C GLU A 74 16.15 3.46 -9.48
N ILE A 75 15.42 2.42 -9.92
CA ILE A 75 14.40 2.54 -10.96
C ILE A 75 13.34 3.58 -10.59
N TRP A 76 12.79 3.52 -9.37
CA TRP A 76 11.75 4.47 -8.96
C TRP A 76 12.28 5.90 -8.82
N ARG A 77 13.55 6.08 -8.47
CA ARG A 77 14.19 7.41 -8.40
C ARG A 77 14.54 8.00 -9.77
N THR A 78 14.53 7.19 -10.84
CA THR A 78 14.65 7.70 -12.21
C THR A 78 13.35 8.28 -12.76
N LEU A 79 12.22 8.08 -12.08
CA LEU A 79 10.95 8.67 -12.49
C LEU A 79 11.02 10.20 -12.36
N PRO A 80 10.58 10.97 -13.37
CA PRO A 80 10.59 12.42 -13.32
C PRO A 80 9.72 12.97 -12.17
N GLU A 81 8.74 12.21 -11.70
CA GLU A 81 7.84 12.54 -10.60
C GLU A 81 8.51 12.39 -9.22
N TYR A 82 9.70 11.78 -9.15
CA TYR A 82 10.55 11.82 -7.96
C TYR A 82 11.22 13.21 -7.79
N ALA A 83 11.13 14.10 -8.79
CA ALA A 83 11.69 15.45 -8.70
C ALA A 83 11.09 16.26 -7.53
N PRO A 84 11.88 17.21 -6.97
CA PRO A 84 11.39 18.15 -5.98
C PRO A 84 10.27 19.02 -6.57
N GLY A 85 9.24 19.28 -5.77
CA GLY A 85 8.07 20.09 -6.18
C GLY A 85 6.95 19.31 -6.88
N VAL A 86 7.13 18.03 -7.18
CA VAL A 86 6.03 17.13 -7.60
C VAL A 86 5.34 16.55 -6.37
N THR A 87 4.03 16.30 -6.41
CA THR A 87 3.32 15.76 -5.26
C THR A 87 3.65 14.28 -4.99
N TYR A 88 3.49 13.83 -3.75
CA TYR A 88 3.60 12.40 -3.42
C TYR A 88 2.58 11.55 -4.20
N ASN A 89 1.38 12.09 -4.41
CA ASN A 89 0.31 11.38 -5.13
C ASN A 89 0.63 11.22 -6.63
N ASP A 90 1.21 12.24 -7.27
CA ASP A 90 1.68 12.12 -8.66
C ASP A 90 2.81 11.09 -8.78
N PHE A 91 3.76 11.09 -7.85
CA PHE A 91 4.79 10.06 -7.80
C PHE A 91 4.20 8.65 -7.62
N ARG A 92 3.23 8.48 -6.72
CA ARG A 92 2.52 7.20 -6.52
C ARG A 92 1.84 6.73 -7.81
N LYS A 93 1.18 7.63 -8.53
CA LYS A 93 0.55 7.32 -9.83
C LYS A 93 1.60 6.90 -10.86
N ALA A 94 2.69 7.63 -10.98
CA ALA A 94 3.78 7.31 -11.90
C ALA A 94 4.42 5.95 -11.60
N VAL A 95 4.61 5.63 -10.31
CA VAL A 95 5.05 4.30 -9.89
C VAL A 95 4.06 3.23 -10.34
N LEU A 96 2.76 3.41 -10.14
CA LEU A 96 1.75 2.44 -10.61
C LEU A 96 1.72 2.33 -12.15
N ASP A 97 1.91 3.44 -12.86
CA ASP A 97 1.94 3.50 -14.33
C ASP A 97 3.16 2.77 -14.92
N ALA A 98 4.30 2.82 -14.23
CA ALA A 98 5.53 2.14 -14.62
C ALA A 98 5.40 0.60 -14.60
N TYR A 99 4.35 0.06 -13.99
CA TYR A 99 3.99 -1.35 -14.03
C TYR A 99 2.71 -1.53 -14.87
N PRO A 100 2.82 -1.63 -16.21
CA PRO A 100 1.64 -1.77 -17.09
C PRO A 100 0.82 -3.04 -16.80
N GLU A 101 1.48 -4.10 -16.31
CA GLU A 101 0.83 -5.31 -15.80
C GLU A 101 -0.07 -5.07 -14.57
N VAL A 102 0.15 -3.98 -13.84
CA VAL A 102 -0.69 -3.51 -12.72
C VAL A 102 -1.82 -2.62 -13.23
N LYS A 103 -1.61 -1.92 -14.35
CA LYS A 103 -2.59 -1.02 -14.98
C LYS A 103 -3.75 -1.79 -15.61
N GLU A 104 -3.50 -2.93 -16.25
CA GLU A 104 -4.54 -3.81 -16.79
C GLU A 104 -5.44 -4.42 -15.71
N ASP A 105 -4.99 -4.46 -14.45
CA ASP A 105 -5.67 -5.17 -13.36
C ASP A 105 -6.28 -4.21 -12.29
N LEU A 106 -5.79 -2.97 -12.26
CA LEU A 106 -6.38 -1.87 -11.49
C LEU A 106 -7.75 -1.46 -12.03
N ASP A 107 -7.89 -1.43 -13.36
CA ASP A 107 -9.14 -1.29 -14.10
C ASP A 107 -9.88 -2.64 -14.09
N GLY A 108 -10.16 -3.16 -12.89
CA GLY A 108 -10.57 -4.55 -12.65
C GLY A 108 -11.43 -5.08 -13.79
N THR A 109 -10.89 -6.00 -14.58
CA THR A 109 -11.39 -6.20 -15.93
C THR A 109 -12.72 -6.96 -15.92
N LEU A 110 -13.42 -6.94 -17.07
CA LEU A 110 -14.52 -7.88 -17.27
C LEU A 110 -14.05 -9.33 -17.11
N ASP A 111 -12.79 -9.64 -17.41
CA ASP A 111 -12.20 -10.96 -17.19
C ASP A 111 -12.12 -11.32 -15.70
N ASP A 112 -11.69 -10.40 -14.83
CA ASP A 112 -11.72 -10.60 -13.38
C ASP A 112 -13.14 -10.87 -12.85
N LEU A 113 -14.14 -10.19 -13.40
CA LEU A 113 -15.54 -10.43 -13.03
C LEU A 113 -16.00 -11.83 -13.48
N ILE A 114 -15.62 -12.24 -14.69
CA ILE A 114 -15.92 -13.57 -15.24
C ILE A 114 -15.22 -14.66 -14.41
N LYS A 115 -13.95 -14.46 -14.05
CA LYS A 115 -13.17 -15.36 -13.21
C LYS A 115 -13.75 -15.46 -11.80
N LEU A 116 -14.09 -14.33 -11.16
CA LEU A 116 -14.72 -14.32 -9.85
C LEU A 116 -16.05 -15.08 -9.85
N CYS A 117 -16.86 -14.89 -10.89
CA CYS A 117 -18.11 -15.63 -11.09
C CYS A 117 -17.85 -17.12 -11.36
N GLY A 118 -16.74 -17.42 -12.05
CA GLY A 118 -16.25 -18.76 -12.34
C GLY A 118 -15.82 -19.57 -11.11
N GLU A 119 -15.03 -18.96 -10.23
CA GLU A 119 -14.49 -19.57 -9.01
C GLU A 119 -15.52 -19.71 -7.89
N ASN A 120 -16.62 -18.96 -7.98
CA ASN A 120 -17.70 -18.95 -7.00
C ASN A 120 -19.00 -19.59 -7.50
N LYS A 121 -18.90 -20.49 -8.49
CA LYS A 121 -20.02 -21.33 -8.90
C LYS A 121 -20.44 -22.25 -7.74
N MET A 122 -21.75 -22.45 -7.59
CA MET A 122 -22.36 -23.36 -6.60
C MET A 122 -22.08 -23.03 -5.12
N ILE A 123 -22.07 -21.74 -4.74
CA ILE A 123 -22.10 -21.37 -3.33
C ILE A 123 -23.38 -21.92 -2.69
N LYS A 124 -23.23 -22.79 -1.68
CA LYS A 124 -24.37 -23.36 -0.94
C LYS A 124 -24.85 -22.38 0.12
N ARG A 125 -26.12 -22.51 0.53
CA ARG A 125 -26.71 -21.71 1.62
C ARG A 125 -25.93 -21.85 2.95
N SER A 126 -25.29 -22.99 3.16
CA SER A 126 -24.41 -23.25 4.32
C SER A 126 -23.07 -22.50 4.28
N GLU A 127 -22.68 -21.96 3.12
CA GLU A 127 -21.42 -21.22 2.92
C GLU A 127 -21.65 -19.70 2.97
N GLU A 128 -22.38 -19.22 3.99
CA GLU A 128 -22.78 -17.81 4.12
C GLU A 128 -21.57 -16.85 4.09
N GLY A 129 -20.46 -17.23 4.72
CA GLY A 129 -19.21 -16.44 4.70
C GLY A 129 -18.60 -16.32 3.30
N ARG A 130 -18.70 -17.37 2.47
CA ARG A 130 -18.25 -17.35 1.07
C ARG A 130 -19.16 -16.48 0.22
N LEU A 131 -20.48 -16.56 0.43
CA LEU A 131 -21.47 -15.70 -0.24
C LEU A 131 -21.21 -14.21 0.06
N LYS A 132 -20.97 -13.87 1.33
CA LYS A 132 -20.66 -12.49 1.74
C LYS A 132 -19.37 -11.98 1.11
N ARG A 133 -18.30 -12.80 1.10
CA ARG A 133 -17.02 -12.45 0.45
C ARG A 133 -17.15 -12.29 -1.06
N PHE A 134 -17.90 -13.16 -1.72
CA PHE A 134 -18.22 -13.03 -3.14
C PHE A 134 -18.94 -11.70 -3.42
N GLY A 135 -19.98 -11.38 -2.67
CA GLY A 135 -20.73 -10.13 -2.85
C GLY A 135 -19.86 -8.87 -2.64
N MET A 136 -18.96 -8.88 -1.66
CA MET A 136 -18.01 -7.78 -1.44
C MET A 136 -17.02 -7.62 -2.60
N ARG A 137 -16.41 -8.72 -3.07
CA ARG A 137 -15.49 -8.70 -4.20
C ARG A 137 -16.18 -8.30 -5.50
N PHE A 138 -17.38 -8.83 -5.75
CA PHE A 138 -18.17 -8.49 -6.94
C PHE A 138 -18.51 -7.01 -6.98
N ARG A 139 -18.97 -6.43 -5.86
CA ARG A 139 -19.24 -4.99 -5.76
C ARG A 139 -17.98 -4.15 -5.97
N ALA A 140 -16.83 -4.59 -5.44
CA ALA A 140 -15.57 -3.89 -5.64
C ALA A 140 -15.14 -3.86 -7.11
N LEU A 141 -15.24 -4.98 -7.83
CA LEU A 141 -14.95 -5.06 -9.27
C LEU A 141 -15.93 -4.22 -10.10
N VAL A 142 -17.23 -4.31 -9.83
CA VAL A 142 -18.23 -3.47 -10.51
C VAL A 142 -17.95 -1.98 -10.30
N LYS A 143 -17.53 -1.57 -9.09
CA LYS A 143 -17.16 -0.18 -8.81
C LYS A 143 -15.94 0.25 -9.62
N LYS A 144 -14.93 -0.61 -9.77
CA LYS A 144 -13.75 -0.34 -10.62
C LYS A 144 -14.17 -0.17 -12.09
N LEU A 145 -14.98 -1.08 -12.63
CA LEU A 145 -15.50 -1.05 -14.01
C LEU A 145 -16.47 0.10 -14.32
N SER A 146 -17.12 0.66 -13.30
CA SER A 146 -18.09 1.76 -13.46
C SER A 146 -17.43 3.14 -13.49
N ILE A 147 -16.12 3.22 -13.21
CA ILE A 147 -15.36 4.45 -13.40
C ILE A 147 -15.08 4.53 -14.91
N PRO A 148 -15.57 5.56 -15.63
CA PRO A 148 -15.31 5.68 -17.05
C PRO A 148 -13.79 5.75 -17.29
N PRO A 149 -13.26 5.10 -18.35
CA PRO A 149 -11.86 5.24 -18.69
C PRO A 149 -11.59 6.74 -18.88
N ALA A 150 -10.52 7.24 -18.25
CA ALA A 150 -10.13 8.63 -18.43
C ALA A 150 -9.90 8.88 -19.93
N ILE A 151 -10.79 9.67 -20.54
CA ILE A 151 -10.71 10.14 -21.93
C ILE A 151 -9.61 11.19 -22.02
#